data_AF-W2PC34-F1
#
_entry.id   AF-W2PC34-F1
#
_cell.length_a   1.000
_cell.length_b   1.000
_cell.length_c   1.000
_cell.angle_alpha   90.00
_cell.angle_beta   90.00
_cell.angle_gamma   90.00
#
_symmetry.space_group_name_H-M   'P 1'
#
loop_
_entity.id
_entity.type
_entity.pdbx_description
1 polymer ?
#
loop_
_entity_poly.entity_id
_entity_poly.type
_entity_poly.pdbx_seq_one_letter_code
_entity_poly.pdbx_strand_id
1 'polypeptide(L)'
;MKFPPETANAVEQTTGFPDYTPNLARVEEADQVRKRWLQADFAELLKSAPWDTMFEDRVRQLLLHRPADLNAKIQDGLSRLVKFMSENRKAFWYVGHWFFVNHGLDVSSNQLHRDRKRDCDYAKKHYKRLIDELVCFWVIMDPSHVDDSGNRITLQSQLELVDRAEPARAQWNYCDSDEARTQHLSQVLKDRLLDETERGQYNVSDDFP
;
A
#
# COMPACT_ATOMS: atom_id res chain seq x y z
N MET A 1 -18.84 3.73 8.19
CA MET A 1 -19.27 4.81 7.29
C MET A 1 -18.01 5.43 6.71
N LYS A 2 -17.63 5.11 5.47
CA LYS A 2 -16.46 5.68 4.78
C LYS A 2 -16.99 6.51 3.62
N PHE A 3 -16.84 7.82 3.71
CA PHE A 3 -17.02 8.70 2.56
C PHE A 3 -15.72 8.67 1.75
N PRO A 4 -15.75 8.49 0.42
CA PRO A 4 -14.66 9.02 -0.39
C PRO A 4 -14.70 10.55 -0.25
N PRO A 5 -13.57 11.27 -0.24
CA PRO A 5 -13.61 12.69 -0.42
C PRO A 5 -14.04 12.94 -1.88
N GLU A 6 -15.35 12.98 -2.11
CA GLU A 6 -15.89 13.68 -3.26
C GLU A 6 -15.43 15.13 -3.12
N THR A 7 -14.61 15.57 -4.06
CA THR A 7 -14.17 16.97 -4.22
C THR A 7 -15.35 17.94 -4.42
N ALA A 8 -16.58 17.44 -4.53
CA ALA A 8 -17.80 18.20 -4.67
C ALA A 8 -18.33 18.78 -3.34
N ASN A 9 -17.94 18.24 -2.18
CA ASN A 9 -18.41 18.68 -0.85
C ASN A 9 -17.29 19.22 0.05
N ALA A 10 -16.19 19.73 -0.52
CA ALA A 10 -15.14 20.42 0.24
C ALA A 10 -15.61 21.83 0.69
N VAL A 11 -16.75 21.90 1.35
CA VAL A 11 -17.24 23.10 2.01
C VAL A 11 -16.58 23.11 3.39
N GLU A 12 -15.55 23.95 3.52
CA GLU A 12 -14.82 24.27 4.76
C GLU A 12 -13.82 23.22 5.25
N GLN A 13 -12.82 22.87 4.42
CA GLN A 13 -11.59 22.30 4.97
C GLN A 13 -10.86 23.36 5.81
N THR A 14 -10.70 23.12 7.11
CA THR A 14 -9.95 24.02 7.98
C THR A 14 -8.47 23.98 7.60
N THR A 15 -7.95 25.12 7.16
CA THR A 15 -6.55 25.30 6.80
C THR A 15 -5.64 24.90 7.97
N GLY A 16 -4.99 23.74 7.89
CA GLY A 16 -4.12 23.25 8.99
C GLY A 16 -4.36 21.82 9.46
N PHE A 17 -5.47 21.20 9.10
CA PHE A 17 -5.78 19.82 9.53
C PHE A 17 -5.17 18.75 8.61
N PRO A 18 -4.98 17.50 9.11
CA PRO A 18 -4.42 16.39 8.33
C PRO A 18 -5.18 16.07 7.05
N ASP A 19 -6.49 16.30 7.03
CA ASP A 19 -7.37 16.00 5.89
C ASP A 19 -7.45 17.15 4.85
N TYR A 20 -6.78 18.28 5.10
CA TYR A 20 -6.73 19.40 4.17
C TYR A 20 -5.81 19.09 2.99
N THR A 21 -6.36 19.06 1.77
CA THR A 21 -5.58 18.94 0.55
C THR A 21 -5.31 20.34 -0.01
N PRO A 22 -4.10 20.91 0.18
CA PRO A 22 -3.82 22.26 -0.28
C PRO A 22 -3.84 22.36 -1.81
N ASN A 23 -4.49 23.38 -2.34
CA ASN A 23 -4.41 23.71 -3.76
C ASN A 23 -3.09 24.43 -4.04
N LEU A 24 -2.07 23.67 -4.46
CA LEU A 24 -0.75 24.21 -4.75
C LEU A 24 -0.70 25.18 -5.95
N ALA A 25 -1.78 25.31 -6.72
CA ALA A 25 -1.89 26.34 -7.76
C ALA A 25 -2.21 27.74 -7.17
N ARG A 26 -2.71 27.81 -5.94
CA ARG A 26 -2.91 29.07 -5.21
C ARG A 26 -1.67 29.40 -4.41
N VAL A 27 -1.14 30.61 -4.62
CA VAL A 27 0.14 31.04 -4.04
C VAL A 27 0.08 31.05 -2.52
N GLU A 28 -1.03 31.53 -1.95
CA GLU A 28 -1.22 31.64 -0.50
C GLU A 28 -1.23 30.27 0.18
N GLU A 29 -1.92 29.29 -0.42
CA GLU A 29 -1.97 27.92 0.09
C GLU A 29 -0.60 27.23 -0.07
N ALA A 30 0.07 27.41 -1.21
CA ALA A 30 1.42 26.89 -1.43
C ALA A 30 2.42 27.47 -0.41
N ASP A 31 2.35 28.76 -0.12
CA ASP A 31 3.23 29.43 0.85
C ASP A 31 2.98 28.95 2.28
N GLN A 32 1.72 28.73 2.66
CA GLN A 32 1.41 28.15 3.97
C GLN A 32 1.96 26.73 4.12
N VAL A 33 1.87 25.90 3.08
CA VAL A 33 2.42 24.54 3.10
C VAL A 33 3.96 24.58 3.15
N ARG A 34 4.60 25.49 2.40
CA ARG A 34 6.05 25.71 2.46
C ARG A 34 6.54 26.06 3.86
N LYS A 35 5.77 26.89 4.60
CA LYS A 35 6.09 27.26 5.99
C LYS A 35 6.03 26.10 6.98
N ARG A 36 5.29 25.03 6.67
CA ARG A 36 5.21 23.83 7.51
C ARG A 36 6.40 22.89 7.33
N TRP A 37 7.23 23.09 6.31
CA TRP A 37 8.39 22.26 6.07
C TRP A 37 9.51 22.60 7.06
N LEU A 38 9.74 21.70 8.01
CA LEU A 38 10.79 21.80 9.02
C LEU A 38 11.91 20.82 8.67
N GLN A 39 12.89 21.29 7.88
CA GLN A 39 13.95 20.43 7.35
C GLN A 39 14.76 19.74 8.45
N ALA A 40 15.09 20.45 9.53
CA ALA A 40 15.89 19.90 10.63
C ALA A 40 15.16 18.79 11.38
N ASP A 41 13.88 19.02 11.72
CA ASP A 41 13.04 18.04 12.41
C ASP A 41 12.83 16.80 11.55
N PHE A 42 12.61 16.98 10.24
CA PHE A 42 12.49 15.85 9.32
C PHE A 42 13.80 15.09 9.18
N ALA A 43 14.95 15.78 9.13
CA ALA A 43 16.25 15.14 9.09
C ALA A 43 16.52 14.32 10.37
N GLU A 44 16.10 14.81 11.53
CA GLU A 44 16.17 14.07 12.79
C GLU A 44 15.29 12.81 12.75
N LEU A 45 14.04 12.92 12.27
CA LEU A 45 13.15 11.77 12.07
C LEU A 45 13.79 10.71 11.16
N LEU A 46 14.45 11.10 10.07
CA LEU A 46 15.10 10.13 9.18
C LEU A 46 16.24 9.36 9.86
N LYS A 47 16.85 9.87 10.94
CA LYS A 47 17.87 9.13 11.69
C LYS A 47 17.30 7.96 12.46
N SER A 48 16.03 8.00 12.85
CA SER A 48 15.37 6.89 13.53
C SER A 48 14.99 5.76 12.58
N ALA A 49 15.23 5.92 11.27
CA ALA A 49 14.92 4.94 10.23
C ALA A 49 13.49 4.35 10.35
N PRO A 50 12.44 5.17 10.36
CA PRO A 50 11.05 4.70 10.61
C PRO A 50 10.56 3.66 9.59
N TRP A 51 11.22 3.57 8.42
CA TRP A 51 10.96 2.54 7.44
C TRP A 51 11.40 1.14 7.87
N ASP A 52 12.36 1.00 8.80
CA ASP A 52 12.79 -0.29 9.35
C ASP A 52 11.65 -0.86 10.19
N THR A 53 11.11 -0.08 11.13
CA THR A 53 9.92 -0.44 11.92
C THR A 53 8.71 -0.72 11.04
N MET A 54 8.42 0.15 10.06
CA MET A 54 7.32 -0.09 9.10
C MET A 54 7.50 -1.41 8.34
N PHE A 55 8.72 -1.75 7.94
CA PHE A 55 8.99 -3.01 7.26
C PHE A 55 8.90 -4.20 8.20
N GLU A 56 9.34 -4.06 9.45
CA GLU A 56 9.26 -5.11 10.45
C GLU A 56 7.80 -5.41 10.85
N ASP A 57 6.99 -4.38 11.06
CA ASP A 57 5.59 -4.51 11.47
C ASP A 57 4.64 -4.87 10.31
N ARG A 58 5.18 -5.06 9.10
CA ARG A 58 4.40 -5.49 7.93
C ARG A 58 3.70 -6.82 8.20
N VAL A 59 2.61 -7.07 7.47
CA VAL A 59 2.00 -8.41 7.43
C VAL A 59 2.98 -9.40 6.79
N ARG A 60 3.37 -10.42 7.55
CA ARG A 60 4.29 -11.48 7.10
C ARG A 60 3.58 -12.80 6.86
N GLN A 61 2.26 -12.88 6.97
CA GLN A 61 1.55 -14.16 6.91
C GLN A 61 0.80 -14.33 5.58
N LEU A 62 0.83 -15.56 5.07
CA LEU A 62 -0.09 -15.98 4.01
C LEU A 62 -1.42 -16.37 4.65
N LEU A 63 -2.53 -15.86 4.10
CA LEU A 63 -3.86 -16.11 4.66
C LEU A 63 -4.51 -17.40 4.15
N LEU A 64 -4.21 -17.81 2.92
CA LEU A 64 -4.94 -18.86 2.19
C LEU A 64 -4.11 -20.10 1.85
N HIS A 65 -2.77 -20.00 1.91
CA HIS A 65 -1.88 -21.03 1.41
C HIS A 65 -0.73 -21.24 2.38
N ARG A 66 -0.38 -22.49 2.67
CA ARG A 66 0.89 -22.80 3.34
C ARG A 66 2.02 -22.62 2.33
N PRO A 67 3.23 -22.19 2.76
CA PRO A 67 4.38 -22.11 1.85
C PRO A 67 4.64 -23.44 1.13
N ALA A 68 4.49 -24.57 1.83
CA ALA A 68 4.69 -25.91 1.27
C ALA A 68 3.71 -26.28 0.14
N ASP A 69 2.54 -25.63 0.08
CA ASP A 69 1.53 -25.87 -0.95
C ASP A 69 1.75 -24.99 -2.20
N LEU A 70 2.66 -24.02 -2.12
CA LEU A 70 3.03 -23.16 -3.24
C LEU A 70 4.01 -23.89 -4.16
N ASN A 71 3.88 -23.66 -5.46
CA ASN A 71 4.90 -24.13 -6.40
C ASN A 71 6.17 -23.27 -6.31
N ALA A 72 7.29 -23.82 -6.77
CA ALA A 72 8.61 -23.19 -6.70
C ALA A 72 8.67 -21.80 -7.38
N LYS A 73 7.87 -21.57 -8.44
CA LYS A 73 7.83 -20.26 -9.11
C LYS A 73 7.22 -19.19 -8.20
N ILE A 74 6.14 -19.53 -7.48
CA ILE A 74 5.48 -18.59 -6.57
C ILE A 74 6.33 -18.36 -5.32
N GLN A 75 6.98 -19.40 -4.79
CA GLN A 75 7.96 -19.27 -3.71
C GLN A 75 9.08 -18.30 -4.09
N ASP A 76 9.80 -18.55 -5.20
CA ASP A 76 10.86 -17.67 -5.70
C ASP A 76 10.37 -16.23 -5.92
N GLY A 77 9.19 -16.06 -6.52
CA GLY A 77 8.62 -14.74 -6.74
C GLY A 77 8.34 -13.99 -5.44
N LEU A 78 7.83 -14.68 -4.40
CA LEU A 78 7.55 -14.08 -3.09
C LEU A 78 8.85 -13.68 -2.41
N SER A 79 9.88 -14.52 -2.45
CA SER A 79 11.21 -14.21 -1.90
C SER A 79 11.82 -13.00 -2.61
N ARG A 80 11.73 -12.94 -3.95
CA ARG A 80 12.18 -11.77 -4.74
C ARG A 80 11.40 -10.50 -4.38
N LEU A 81 10.09 -10.61 -4.20
CA LEU A 81 9.24 -9.48 -3.80
C LEU A 81 9.64 -8.94 -2.42
N VAL A 82 9.77 -9.82 -1.42
CA VAL A 82 10.08 -9.44 -0.05
C VAL A 82 11.48 -8.84 0.05
N LYS A 83 12.46 -9.45 -0.63
CA LYS A 83 13.80 -8.90 -0.75
C LYS A 83 13.79 -7.50 -1.37
N PHE A 84 13.06 -7.33 -2.47
CA PHE A 84 12.91 -6.02 -3.10
C PHE A 84 12.27 -4.99 -2.16
N MET A 85 11.25 -5.38 -1.41
CA MET A 85 10.61 -4.53 -0.40
C MET A 85 11.58 -4.15 0.71
N SER A 86 12.38 -5.10 1.22
CA SER A 86 13.41 -4.84 2.23
C SER A 86 14.42 -3.83 1.72
N GLU A 87 15.00 -4.05 0.54
CA GLU A 87 16.02 -3.17 -0.06
C GLU A 87 15.48 -1.76 -0.35
N ASN A 88 14.18 -1.62 -0.62
CA ASN A 88 13.54 -0.36 -1.02
C ASN A 88 12.58 0.21 0.04
N ARG A 89 12.59 -0.30 1.27
CA ARG A 89 11.62 0.04 2.33
C ARG A 89 11.52 1.53 2.64
N LYS A 90 12.63 2.27 2.55
CA LYS A 90 12.63 3.74 2.69
C LYS A 90 11.78 4.43 1.61
N ALA A 91 11.88 3.97 0.36
CA ALA A 91 11.05 4.47 -0.74
C ALA A 91 9.57 4.14 -0.51
N PHE A 92 9.27 2.92 -0.04
CA PHE A 92 7.90 2.54 0.32
C PHE A 92 7.33 3.40 1.45
N TRP A 93 8.14 3.70 2.48
CA TRP A 93 7.75 4.62 3.54
C TRP A 93 7.42 6.01 2.97
N TYR A 94 8.24 6.54 2.06
CA TYR A 94 7.93 7.81 1.38
C TYR A 94 6.68 7.77 0.49
N VAL A 95 6.32 6.61 -0.07
CA VAL A 95 5.09 6.43 -0.85
C VAL A 95 3.86 6.39 0.05
N GLY A 96 3.97 5.76 1.22
CA GLY A 96 2.90 5.69 2.22
C GLY A 96 2.62 7.00 2.95
N HIS A 97 3.59 7.92 2.98
CA HIS A 97 3.47 9.17 3.73
C HIS A 97 3.31 10.38 2.82
N TRP A 98 2.26 11.16 3.10
CA TRP A 98 1.95 12.39 2.38
C TRP A 98 2.55 13.57 3.13
N PHE A 99 3.72 14.05 2.68
CA PHE A 99 4.35 15.25 3.19
C PHE A 99 4.87 16.13 2.05
N PHE A 100 4.90 17.44 2.29
CA PHE A 100 5.42 18.43 1.35
C PHE A 100 6.88 18.75 1.66
N VAL A 101 7.73 18.78 0.63
CA VAL A 101 9.13 19.22 0.74
C VAL A 101 9.28 20.57 0.04
N ASN A 102 9.67 21.61 0.79
CA ASN A 102 10.01 22.90 0.19
C ASN A 102 11.39 22.84 -0.49
N HIS A 103 11.46 22.24 -1.67
CA HIS A 103 12.69 22.00 -2.41
C HIS A 103 13.40 23.28 -2.90
N GLY A 104 12.78 24.45 -2.77
CA GLY A 104 13.42 25.75 -3.01
C GLY A 104 14.07 26.37 -1.76
N LEU A 105 13.87 25.78 -0.57
CA LEU A 105 14.36 26.35 0.69
C LEU A 105 15.88 26.31 0.80
N ASP A 106 16.46 25.13 0.53
CA ASP A 106 17.88 24.87 0.72
C ASP A 106 18.34 23.66 -0.12
N VAL A 107 19.65 23.45 -0.17
CA VAL A 107 20.27 22.36 -0.96
C VAL A 107 19.84 20.98 -0.45
N SER A 108 19.70 20.79 0.86
CA SER A 108 19.29 19.51 1.47
C SER A 108 17.85 19.17 1.13
N SER A 109 16.93 20.12 1.26
CA SER A 109 15.52 20.01 0.89
C SER A 109 15.36 19.70 -0.59
N ASN A 110 16.16 20.34 -1.46
CA ASN A 110 16.15 20.05 -2.88
C ASN A 110 16.63 18.64 -3.20
N GLN A 111 17.76 18.24 -2.59
CA GLN A 111 18.32 16.90 -2.77
C GLN A 111 17.36 15.83 -2.30
N LEU A 112 16.76 16.00 -1.11
CA LEU A 112 15.74 15.10 -0.57
C LEU A 112 14.56 14.94 -1.52
N HIS A 113 14.04 16.04 -2.08
CA HIS A 113 12.94 15.98 -3.03
C HIS A 113 13.29 15.16 -4.28
N ARG A 114 14.50 15.37 -4.85
CA ARG A 114 14.96 14.62 -6.04
C ARG A 114 15.17 13.14 -5.74
N ASP A 115 15.87 12.83 -4.66
CA ASP A 115 16.15 11.44 -4.25
C ASP A 115 14.85 10.70 -3.96
N ARG A 116 13.95 11.31 -3.17
CA ARG A 116 12.62 10.76 -2.91
C ARG A 116 11.88 10.47 -4.21
N LYS A 117 11.83 11.43 -5.14
CA LYS A 117 11.12 11.23 -6.42
C LYS A 117 11.71 10.05 -7.19
N ARG A 118 13.04 10.02 -7.36
CA ARG A 118 13.74 8.95 -8.07
C ARG A 118 13.46 7.59 -7.43
N ASP A 119 13.64 7.49 -6.13
CA ASP A 119 13.56 6.22 -5.40
C ASP A 119 12.10 5.70 -5.35
N CYS A 120 11.12 6.60 -5.17
CA CYS A 120 9.70 6.26 -5.25
C CYS A 120 9.29 5.80 -6.65
N ASP A 121 9.70 6.52 -7.70
CA ASP A 121 9.38 6.16 -9.08
C ASP A 121 10.01 4.81 -9.47
N TYR A 122 11.25 4.55 -9.02
CA TYR A 122 11.92 3.27 -9.16
C TYR A 122 11.16 2.13 -8.45
N ALA A 123 10.85 2.33 -7.16
CA ALA A 123 10.19 1.33 -6.32
C ALA A 123 8.82 0.97 -6.88
N LYS A 124 7.98 1.96 -7.21
CA LYS A 124 6.64 1.74 -7.78
C LYS A 124 6.69 0.91 -9.06
N LYS A 125 7.59 1.26 -9.98
CA LYS A 125 7.70 0.58 -11.27
C LYS A 125 8.17 -0.87 -11.12
N HIS A 126 9.17 -1.12 -10.29
CA HIS A 126 9.73 -2.47 -10.12
C HIS A 126 8.81 -3.36 -9.28
N TYR A 127 8.23 -2.81 -8.21
CA TYR A 127 7.23 -3.50 -7.40
C TYR A 127 6.06 -3.97 -8.26
N LYS A 128 5.51 -3.09 -9.10
CA LYS A 128 4.42 -3.46 -10.01
C LYS A 128 4.79 -4.67 -10.89
N ARG A 129 6.00 -4.71 -11.46
CA ARG A 129 6.43 -5.85 -12.28
C ARG A 129 6.55 -7.14 -11.49
N LEU A 130 7.08 -7.09 -10.27
CA LEU A 130 7.17 -8.27 -9.40
C LEU A 130 5.78 -8.80 -9.02
N ILE A 131 4.84 -7.89 -8.75
CA ILE A 131 3.43 -8.25 -8.53
C ILE A 131 2.83 -8.85 -9.80
N ASP A 132 3.00 -8.23 -10.96
CA ASP A 132 2.48 -8.73 -12.24
C ASP A 132 3.07 -10.13 -12.60
N GLU A 133 4.29 -10.45 -12.15
CA GLU A 133 4.92 -11.78 -12.29
C GLU A 133 4.32 -12.85 -11.35
N LEU A 134 3.96 -12.45 -10.13
CA LEU A 134 3.35 -13.30 -9.09
C LEU A 134 1.86 -13.54 -9.30
N VAL A 135 1.18 -12.54 -9.86
CA VAL A 135 -0.26 -12.53 -10.10
C VAL A 135 -0.57 -13.23 -11.42
N CYS A 136 -0.64 -14.56 -11.38
CA CYS A 136 -1.40 -15.31 -12.37
C CYS A 136 -2.89 -15.27 -11.97
N PHE A 137 -3.72 -14.57 -12.77
CA PHE A 137 -5.19 -14.66 -12.84
C PHE A 137 -6.01 -14.12 -11.65
N TRP A 138 -6.01 -12.80 -11.40
CA TRP A 138 -6.97 -12.16 -10.48
C TRP A 138 -8.24 -11.60 -11.17
N VAL A 139 -8.23 -11.53 -12.49
CA VAL A 139 -9.39 -11.07 -13.29
C VAL A 139 -10.49 -12.13 -13.36
N ILE A 140 -10.25 -13.34 -12.87
CA ILE A 140 -11.25 -14.41 -12.87
C ILE A 140 -11.54 -14.78 -11.41
N MET A 141 -12.54 -14.11 -10.83
CA MET A 141 -13.21 -14.58 -9.62
C MET A 141 -13.66 -16.02 -9.85
N ASP A 142 -13.47 -16.86 -8.83
CA ASP A 142 -13.91 -18.26 -8.86
C ASP A 142 -15.38 -18.34 -9.31
N PRO A 143 -15.78 -19.27 -10.19
CA PRO A 143 -17.17 -19.36 -10.66
C PRO A 143 -18.22 -19.51 -9.55
N SER A 144 -17.82 -19.92 -8.33
CA SER A 144 -18.68 -19.94 -7.14
C SER A 144 -18.98 -18.56 -6.56
N HIS A 145 -18.28 -17.51 -6.96
CA HIS A 145 -18.62 -16.13 -6.62
C HIS A 145 -19.78 -15.65 -7.46
N VAL A 146 -20.89 -15.43 -6.76
CA VAL A 146 -22.14 -14.94 -7.33
C VAL A 146 -22.50 -13.59 -6.71
N ASP A 147 -23.25 -12.79 -7.44
CA ASP A 147 -23.82 -11.54 -6.94
C ASP A 147 -24.92 -11.81 -5.89
N ASP A 148 -25.50 -10.74 -5.32
CA ASP A 148 -26.57 -10.82 -4.32
C ASP A 148 -27.83 -11.56 -4.84
N SER A 149 -27.93 -11.76 -6.16
CA SER A 149 -29.02 -12.49 -6.81
C SER A 149 -28.66 -13.93 -7.16
N GLY A 150 -27.45 -14.39 -6.79
CA GLY A 150 -26.98 -15.75 -7.06
C GLY A 150 -26.46 -15.96 -8.49
N ASN A 151 -26.25 -14.89 -9.27
CA ASN A 151 -25.74 -14.98 -10.63
C ASN A 151 -24.22 -14.82 -10.69
N ARG A 152 -23.60 -15.48 -11.67
CA ARG A 152 -22.15 -15.34 -11.90
C ARG A 152 -21.78 -13.88 -12.18
N ILE A 153 -20.80 -13.38 -11.44
CA ILE A 153 -20.31 -12.00 -11.60
C ILE A 153 -19.66 -11.85 -12.99
N THR A 154 -20.14 -10.89 -13.77
CA THR A 154 -19.62 -10.64 -15.13
C THR A 154 -18.18 -10.13 -15.10
N LEU A 155 -17.41 -10.37 -16.16
CA LEU A 155 -16.03 -9.87 -16.27
C LEU A 155 -15.95 -8.34 -16.08
N GLN A 156 -16.91 -7.59 -16.60
CA GLN A 156 -16.98 -6.14 -16.42
C GLN A 156 -17.15 -5.77 -14.94
N SER A 157 -18.08 -6.40 -14.23
CA SER A 157 -18.29 -6.16 -12.80
C SER A 157 -17.08 -6.59 -11.96
N GLN A 158 -16.37 -7.65 -12.37
CA GLN A 158 -15.12 -8.06 -11.72
C GLN A 158 -14.03 -6.98 -11.87
N LEU A 159 -13.89 -6.39 -13.06
CA LEU A 159 -12.96 -5.28 -13.31
C LEU A 159 -13.35 -4.02 -12.51
N GLU A 160 -14.64 -3.68 -12.45
CA GLU A 160 -15.13 -2.54 -11.64
C GLU A 160 -14.88 -2.72 -10.13
N LEU A 161 -14.97 -3.96 -9.62
CA LEU A 161 -14.62 -4.28 -8.23
C LEU A 161 -13.12 -4.13 -7.98
N VAL A 162 -12.29 -4.58 -8.92
CA VAL A 162 -10.83 -4.41 -8.87
C VAL A 162 -10.46 -2.94 -8.90
N ASP A 163 -11.02 -2.15 -9.81
CA ASP A 163 -10.75 -0.71 -9.93
C ASP A 163 -11.15 0.05 -8.66
N ARG A 164 -12.22 -0.38 -7.98
CA ARG A 164 -12.62 0.18 -6.67
C ARG A 164 -11.71 -0.26 -5.52
N ALA A 165 -11.10 -1.43 -5.62
CA ALA A 165 -10.24 -2.02 -4.59
C ALA A 165 -8.75 -1.66 -4.76
N GLU A 166 -8.29 -1.35 -5.97
CA GLU A 166 -6.93 -0.93 -6.32
C GLU A 166 -6.42 0.26 -5.47
N PRO A 167 -7.19 1.33 -5.20
CA PRO A 167 -6.77 2.39 -4.26
C PRO A 167 -6.53 1.88 -2.84
N ALA A 168 -7.28 0.87 -2.41
CA ALA A 168 -7.17 0.26 -1.09
C ALA A 168 -6.13 -0.89 -1.02
N ARG A 169 -5.65 -1.40 -2.15
CA ARG A 169 -4.70 -2.54 -2.23
C ARG A 169 -3.30 -2.11 -2.63
N ALA A 170 -3.17 -1.02 -3.40
CA ALA A 170 -1.89 -0.37 -3.68
C ALA A 170 -1.41 0.51 -2.50
N GLN A 171 -2.21 0.62 -1.45
CA GLN A 171 -1.85 1.30 -0.22
C GLN A 171 -1.78 0.29 0.90
N TRP A 172 -0.75 0.47 1.72
CA TRP A 172 -0.42 -0.21 2.96
C TRP A 172 -1.53 -0.03 3.98
N ASN A 173 -2.75 -0.49 3.67
CA ASN A 173 -3.87 -0.41 4.55
C ASN A 173 -3.57 -1.32 5.72
N TYR A 174 -3.20 -0.68 6.82
CA TYR A 174 -3.35 -1.20 8.15
C TYR A 174 -4.81 -1.65 8.29
N CYS A 175 -5.07 -2.92 7.98
CA CYS A 175 -6.28 -3.59 8.39
C CYS A 175 -6.02 -4.05 9.82
N ASP A 176 -6.74 -3.45 10.75
CA ASP A 176 -6.67 -3.73 12.19
C ASP A 176 -7.02 -5.19 12.53
N SER A 177 -7.68 -5.90 11.61
CA SER A 177 -8.09 -7.29 11.80
C SER A 177 -8.15 -8.09 10.49
N ASP A 178 -8.18 -9.42 10.62
CA ASP A 178 -8.31 -10.33 9.48
C ASP A 178 -9.70 -10.29 8.85
N GLU A 179 -10.73 -9.98 9.63
CA GLU A 179 -12.08 -9.74 9.11
C GLU A 179 -12.06 -8.58 8.12
N ALA A 180 -11.34 -7.49 8.43
CA ALA A 180 -11.18 -6.37 7.52
C ALA A 180 -10.37 -6.73 6.26
N ARG A 181 -9.35 -7.60 6.38
CA ARG A 181 -8.55 -8.09 5.24
C ARG A 181 -9.35 -8.99 4.31
N THR A 182 -10.26 -9.78 4.86
CA THR A 182 -10.96 -10.86 4.14
C THR A 182 -12.42 -10.55 3.86
N GLN A 183 -12.92 -9.36 4.24
CA GLN A 183 -14.32 -8.97 4.06
C GLN A 183 -14.84 -9.17 2.64
N HIS A 184 -13.98 -8.97 1.63
CA HIS A 184 -14.30 -9.07 0.21
C HIS A 184 -14.21 -10.49 -0.37
N LEU A 185 -13.78 -11.48 0.42
CA LEU A 185 -13.68 -12.87 -0.02
C LEU A 185 -15.06 -13.57 0.08
N SER A 186 -15.30 -14.56 -0.79
CA SER A 186 -16.49 -15.43 -0.69
C SER A 186 -16.39 -16.31 0.54
N GLN A 187 -17.54 -16.83 0.97
CA GLN A 187 -17.58 -17.76 2.10
C GLN A 187 -16.67 -18.98 1.87
N VAL A 188 -16.66 -19.55 0.66
CA VAL A 188 -15.79 -20.68 0.31
C VAL A 188 -14.30 -20.38 0.52
N LEU A 189 -13.86 -19.15 0.24
CA LEU A 189 -12.47 -18.75 0.49
C LEU A 189 -12.22 -18.44 1.97
N LYS A 190 -13.21 -17.87 2.67
CA LYS A 190 -13.13 -17.65 4.12
C LYS A 190 -13.00 -18.97 4.89
N ASP A 191 -13.70 -20.01 4.46
CA ASP A 191 -13.63 -21.35 5.05
C ASP A 191 -12.27 -22.04 4.80
N ARG A 192 -11.47 -21.52 3.86
CA ARG A 192 -10.12 -22.02 3.52
C ARG A 192 -9.01 -21.18 4.15
N LEU A 193 -9.34 -20.14 4.92
CA LEU A 193 -8.34 -19.36 5.64
C LEU A 193 -7.60 -20.27 6.62
N LEU A 194 -6.27 -20.19 6.62
CA LEU A 194 -5.46 -20.79 7.66
C LEU A 194 -5.81 -20.11 8.99
N ASP A 195 -5.90 -20.85 10.09
CA ASP A 195 -6.15 -20.25 11.40
C ASP A 195 -4.91 -19.48 11.93
N GLU A 196 -5.09 -18.67 12.96
CA GLU A 196 -4.01 -17.85 13.54
C GLU A 196 -2.80 -18.67 14.02
N THR A 197 -3.05 -19.86 14.58
CA THR A 197 -1.99 -20.73 15.11
C THR A 197 -1.17 -21.31 13.97
N GLU A 198 -1.82 -21.72 12.89
CA GLU A 198 -1.20 -22.26 11.69
C GLU A 198 -0.41 -21.18 10.93
N ARG A 199 -0.98 -19.98 10.75
CA ARG A 199 -0.28 -18.86 10.10
C ARG A 199 0.94 -18.39 10.87
N GLY A 200 0.88 -18.42 12.21
CA GLY A 200 2.00 -18.07 13.07
C GLY A 200 3.27 -18.92 12.85
N GLN A 201 3.12 -20.10 12.24
CA GLN A 201 4.24 -20.99 11.91
C GLN A 201 4.97 -20.59 10.62
N TYR A 202 4.34 -19.76 9.78
CA TYR A 202 4.78 -19.47 8.42
C TYR A 202 4.91 -17.97 8.16
N ASN A 203 5.97 -17.38 8.74
CA ASN A 203 6.31 -15.99 8.44
C ASN A 203 7.09 -15.89 7.13
N VAL A 204 6.57 -15.07 6.21
CA VAL A 204 7.25 -14.53 5.03
C VAL A 204 8.37 -13.59 5.49
N SER A 205 9.45 -14.22 5.92
CA SER A 205 10.68 -13.57 6.38
C SER A 205 11.56 -13.15 5.18
N ASP A 206 12.66 -12.47 5.47
CA ASP A 206 13.61 -12.04 4.44
C ASP A 206 14.29 -13.24 3.74
N ASP A 207 14.28 -14.41 4.40
CA ASP A 207 14.74 -15.71 3.89
C ASP A 207 13.55 -16.64 3.58
N PHE A 208 12.48 -16.11 2.98
CA PHE A 208 11.34 -16.94 2.55
C PHE A 208 11.82 -18.05 1.59
N PRO A 209 11.55 -19.34 1.88
CA PRO A 209 11.94 -20.44 1.01
C PRO A 209 11.13 -20.49 -0.28
#